data_AF-F6D6U7-F1
#
_entry.id   AF-F6D6U7-F1
#
_cell.length_a   1.000
_cell.length_b   1.000
_cell.length_c   1.000
_cell.angle_alpha   90.00
_cell.angle_beta   90.00
_cell.angle_gamma   90.00
#
_symmetry.space_group_name_H-M   'P 1'
#
loop_
_entity.id
_entity.type
_entity.pdbx_description
1 polymer ?
#
loop_
_entity_poly.entity_id
_entity_poly.type
_entity_poly.pdbx_seq_one_letter_code
_entity_poly.pdbx_strand_id
1 'polypeptide(L)'
;MSVKDYHDILVEIADIDIEVSSIADSRRLLAELNEKEEALIQLKKSVIVDMRSIESDHLKKKRMIMDKYQQQNSGIIGVFRGSNKSRRIKALKRQDTDNQGEIESYSEIKCMIDDLMGQLDNIKGSMNDFIKEKLG
;
A
#
# COMPACT_ATOMS: atom_id res chain seq x y z
N MET A 1 7.28 5.70 0.22
CA MET A 1 6.47 6.70 -0.52
C MET A 1 5.20 6.98 0.28
N SER A 2 4.60 8.16 0.22
CA SER A 2 3.38 8.42 1.02
C SER A 2 2.14 7.80 0.37
N VAL A 3 1.09 7.55 1.15
CA VAL A 3 -0.21 7.05 0.64
C VAL A 3 -0.77 7.96 -0.47
N LYS A 4 -0.58 9.28 -0.33
CA LYS A 4 -1.00 10.25 -1.34
C LYS A 4 -0.26 10.06 -2.67
N ASP A 5 1.07 9.90 -2.62
CA ASP A 5 1.87 9.70 -3.83
C ASP A 5 1.44 8.42 -4.56
N TYR A 6 1.10 7.36 -3.83
CA TYR A 6 0.53 6.14 -4.41
C TYR A 6 -0.81 6.41 -5.11
N HIS A 7 -1.71 7.17 -4.48
CA HIS A 7 -2.98 7.55 -5.11
C HIS A 7 -2.78 8.34 -6.39
N ASP A 8 -1.88 9.33 -6.38
CA ASP A 8 -1.62 10.17 -7.55
C ASP A 8 -1.15 9.32 -8.74
N ILE A 9 -0.22 8.37 -8.51
CA ILE A 9 0.24 7.42 -9.53
C ILE A 9 -0.89 6.50 -10.01
N LEU A 10 -1.73 6.01 -9.08
CA LEU A 10 -2.86 5.13 -9.43
C LEU A 10 -3.89 5.83 -10.33
N VAL A 11 -4.15 7.11 -10.09
CA VAL A 11 -5.05 7.91 -10.93
C VAL A 11 -4.49 8.04 -12.35
N GLU A 12 -3.19 8.28 -12.49
CA GLU A 12 -2.53 8.35 -13.81
C GLU A 12 -2.60 7.00 -14.55
N ILE A 13 -2.41 5.89 -13.85
CA ILE A 13 -2.50 4.55 -14.47
C ILE A 13 -3.94 4.26 -14.91
N ALA A 14 -4.93 4.62 -14.09
CA ALA A 14 -6.34 4.35 -14.33
C ALA A 14 -6.92 5.10 -15.56
N ASP A 15 -6.28 6.18 -16.00
CA ASP A 15 -6.69 6.95 -17.18
C ASP A 15 -6.30 6.22 -18.48
N ILE A 16 -7.09 5.21 -18.87
CA ILE A 16 -6.90 4.41 -20.07
C ILE A 16 -7.92 4.81 -21.13
N ASP A 17 -7.44 5.25 -22.29
CA ASP A 17 -8.27 5.51 -23.45
C ASP A 17 -8.54 4.21 -24.22
N ILE A 18 -9.80 3.76 -24.22
CA ILE A 18 -10.24 2.49 -24.81
C ILE A 18 -11.01 2.79 -26.11
N GLU A 19 -10.39 3.52 -27.04
CA GLU A 19 -10.93 3.70 -28.39
C GLU A 19 -10.21 2.77 -29.38
N VAL A 20 -10.92 1.75 -29.86
CA VAL A 20 -10.38 0.75 -30.80
C VAL A 20 -11.27 0.66 -32.03
N SER A 21 -10.76 1.07 -33.19
CA SER A 21 -11.49 1.02 -34.47
C SER A 21 -10.89 0.02 -35.47
N SER A 22 -9.66 -0.42 -35.23
CA SER A 22 -8.89 -1.31 -36.11
C SER A 22 -8.00 -2.28 -35.34
N ILE A 23 -7.49 -3.31 -36.02
CA ILE A 23 -6.51 -4.26 -35.45
C ILE A 23 -5.21 -3.54 -35.03
N ALA A 24 -4.82 -2.50 -35.77
CA ALA A 24 -3.63 -1.70 -35.42
C ALA A 24 -3.85 -0.96 -34.10
N ASP A 25 -5.03 -0.37 -33.90
CA ASP A 25 -5.41 0.28 -32.64
C ASP A 25 -5.43 -0.75 -31.50
N SER A 26 -5.96 -1.96 -31.75
CA SER A 26 -5.96 -3.03 -30.75
C SER A 26 -4.55 -3.42 -30.32
N ARG A 27 -3.61 -3.55 -31.26
CA ARG A 27 -2.21 -3.88 -30.93
C ARG A 27 -1.52 -2.77 -30.18
N ARG A 28 -1.78 -1.51 -30.55
CA ARG A 28 -1.25 -0.34 -29.85
C ARG A 28 -1.75 -0.29 -28.40
N LEU A 29 -3.05 -0.41 -28.20
CA LEU A 29 -3.64 -0.39 -26.87
C LEU A 29 -3.18 -1.59 -26.03
N LEU A 30 -2.99 -2.79 -26.61
CA LEU A 30 -2.40 -3.93 -25.88
C LEU A 30 -0.98 -3.63 -25.37
N ALA A 31 -0.16 -2.92 -26.15
CA ALA A 31 1.17 -2.51 -25.70
C ALA A 31 1.09 -1.54 -24.52
N GLU A 32 0.21 -0.54 -24.59
CA GLU A 32 -0.03 0.40 -23.49
C GLU A 32 -0.52 -0.30 -22.21
N LEU A 33 -1.45 -1.24 -22.35
CA LEU A 33 -1.94 -2.04 -21.22
C LEU A 33 -0.84 -2.91 -20.59
N ASN A 34 0.15 -3.36 -21.37
CA ASN A 34 1.32 -4.08 -20.85
C ASN A 34 2.26 -3.15 -20.08
N GLU A 35 2.50 -1.93 -20.57
CA GLU A 35 3.30 -0.93 -19.87
C GLU A 35 2.65 -0.54 -18.53
N LYS A 36 1.32 -0.35 -18.52
CA LYS A 36 0.56 -0.07 -17.30
C LYS A 36 0.55 -1.24 -16.31
N GLU A 37 0.47 -2.48 -16.80
CA GLU A 37 0.58 -3.67 -15.94
C GLU A 37 1.96 -3.76 -15.27
N GLU A 38 3.04 -3.55 -16.02
CA GLU A 38 4.41 -3.50 -15.49
C GLU A 38 4.53 -2.43 -14.40
N ALA A 39 3.98 -1.23 -14.63
CA ALA A 39 3.94 -0.15 -13.65
C ALA A 39 3.21 -0.55 -12.36
N LEU A 40 2.03 -1.18 -12.47
CA LEU A 40 1.28 -1.69 -11.30
C LEU A 40 2.05 -2.77 -10.53
N ILE A 41 2.75 -3.66 -11.22
CA ILE A 41 3.59 -4.69 -10.58
C ILE A 41 4.71 -4.04 -9.76
N GLN A 42 5.39 -3.02 -10.31
CA GLN A 42 6.44 -2.30 -9.57
C GLN A 42 5.86 -1.49 -8.41
N LEU A 43 4.68 -0.88 -8.60
CA LEU A 43 3.98 -0.14 -7.55
C LEU A 43 3.62 -1.07 -6.39
N LYS A 44 3.07 -2.26 -6.68
CA LYS A 44 2.74 -3.29 -5.67
C LYS A 44 3.95 -3.71 -4.84
N LYS A 45 5.11 -3.92 -5.48
CA LYS A 45 6.37 -4.24 -4.78
C LYS A 45 6.76 -3.11 -3.83
N SER A 46 6.62 -1.87 -4.28
CA SER A 46 6.95 -0.68 -3.49
C SER A 46 6.04 -0.55 -2.25
N VAL A 47 4.73 -0.74 -2.41
CA VAL A 47 3.76 -0.74 -1.29
C VAL A 47 4.15 -1.79 -0.24
N ILE A 48 4.47 -3.02 -0.67
CA ILE A 48 4.86 -4.09 0.24
C ILE A 48 6.13 -3.74 1.02
N VAL A 49 7.11 -3.10 0.37
CA VAL A 49 8.34 -2.66 1.05
C VAL A 49 8.04 -1.57 2.08
N ASP A 50 7.22 -0.58 1.72
CA ASP A 50 6.83 0.50 2.63
C ASP A 50 6.05 -0.04 3.85
N MET A 51 5.09 -0.95 3.64
CA MET A 51 4.37 -1.62 4.74
C MET A 51 5.32 -2.34 5.70
N ARG A 52 6.28 -3.10 5.18
CA ARG A 52 7.31 -3.78 6.00
C ARG A 52 8.18 -2.79 6.77
N SER A 53 8.48 -1.64 6.18
CA SER A 53 9.23 -0.59 6.85
C SER A 53 8.46 -0.02 8.04
N ILE A 54 7.16 0.25 7.85
CA ILE A 54 6.25 0.73 8.91
C ILE A 54 6.19 -0.27 10.06
N GLU A 55 5.98 -1.55 9.77
CA GLU A 55 5.99 -2.63 10.77
C GLU A 55 7.31 -2.69 11.55
N SER A 56 8.44 -2.61 10.84
CA SER A 56 9.77 -2.61 11.45
C SER A 56 9.96 -1.43 12.40
N ASP A 57 9.56 -0.23 11.99
CA ASP A 57 9.65 0.98 12.80
C ASP A 57 8.71 0.95 14.01
N HIS A 58 7.53 0.34 13.86
CA HIS A 58 6.64 0.07 14.98
C HIS A 58 7.28 -0.85 16.02
N LEU A 59 7.94 -1.94 15.59
CA LEU A 59 8.65 -2.82 16.52
C LEU A 59 9.79 -2.09 17.25
N LYS A 60 10.53 -1.22 16.57
CA LYS A 60 11.58 -0.39 17.18
C LYS A 60 11.00 0.58 18.21
N LYS A 61 9.95 1.33 17.86
CA LYS A 61 9.25 2.26 18.76
C LYS A 61 8.70 1.54 19.98
N LYS A 62 8.14 0.33 19.80
CA LYS A 62 7.63 -0.50 20.91
C LYS A 62 8.73 -0.86 21.90
N ARG A 63 9.90 -1.26 21.40
CA ARG A 63 11.09 -1.52 22.23
C ARG A 63 11.53 -0.26 22.99
N MET A 64 11.62 0.89 22.32
CA MET A 64 11.97 2.16 22.96
C MET A 64 11.00 2.54 24.08
N ILE A 65 9.69 2.34 23.90
CA ILE A 65 8.71 2.55 24.96
C ILE A 65 8.99 1.59 26.12
N MET A 66 9.23 0.31 25.87
CA MET A 66 9.55 -0.65 26.93
C MET A 66 10.77 -0.21 27.74
N ASP A 67 11.87 0.14 27.07
CA ASP A 67 13.14 0.53 27.71
C ASP A 67 12.96 1.80 28.55
N LYS A 68 12.28 2.82 28.01
CA LYS A 68 12.02 4.10 28.69
C LYS A 68 11.30 3.93 30.03
N TYR A 69 10.29 3.05 30.08
CA TYR A 69 9.51 2.82 31.30
C TYR A 69 10.14 1.77 32.24
N GLN A 70 11.14 1.01 31.78
CA GLN A 70 11.90 0.07 32.60
C GLN A 70 12.99 0.79 33.41
N GLN A 71 13.64 1.80 32.83
CA GLN A 71 14.65 2.64 33.50
C GLN A 71 14.06 3.57 34.58
N GLN A 72 12.77 3.92 34.49
CA GLN A 72 12.10 4.81 35.47
C GLN A 72 11.72 4.13 36.80
N ASN A 73 12.07 2.85 37.00
CA ASN A 73 11.77 2.11 38.23
C ASN A 73 12.87 2.23 39.31
N SER A 74 13.98 2.93 39.05
CA SER A 74 15.05 3.15 40.03
C SER A 74 15.03 4.58 40.56
N GLY A 75 14.22 4.86 41.59
CA GLY A 75 14.30 6.11 42.35
C GLY A 75 13.02 6.55 43.07
N ILE A 76 13.21 7.27 44.19
CA ILE A 76 12.20 7.79 45.14
C ILE A 76 11.11 8.69 44.48
N ILE A 77 11.28 9.06 43.21
CA ILE A 77 10.37 9.91 42.41
C ILE A 77 9.09 9.15 41.97
N GLY A 78 9.01 7.82 42.15
CA GLY A 78 7.90 6.98 41.69
C GLY A 78 6.53 7.22 42.35
N VAL A 79 6.45 7.97 43.45
CA VAL A 79 5.24 8.08 44.27
C VAL A 79 4.25 9.15 43.77
N PHE A 80 4.71 10.19 43.06
CA PHE A 80 3.88 11.38 42.78
C PHE A 80 3.19 11.40 41.41
N ARG A 81 3.38 10.40 40.54
CA ARG A 81 2.93 10.45 39.12
C ARG A 81 1.94 9.35 38.68
N GLY A 82 1.44 8.50 39.57
CA GLY A 82 0.60 7.36 39.18
C GLY A 82 1.42 6.24 38.52
N SER A 83 0.86 5.03 38.43
CA SER A 83 1.69 3.85 38.14
C SER A 83 2.35 3.92 36.74
N ASN A 84 3.69 3.81 36.71
CA ASN A 84 4.49 3.72 35.47
C ASN A 84 3.95 2.65 34.52
N LYS A 85 3.39 1.56 35.07
CA LYS A 85 2.70 0.50 34.32
C LYS A 85 1.52 1.01 33.49
N SER A 86 0.63 1.82 34.08
CA SER A 86 -0.55 2.36 33.39
C SER A 86 -0.16 3.30 32.24
N ARG A 87 0.84 4.17 32.47
CA ARG A 87 1.38 5.08 31.45
C ARG A 87 2.04 4.32 30.29
N ARG A 88 2.82 3.28 30.59
CA ARG A 88 3.40 2.39 29.57
C ARG A 88 2.32 1.75 28.71
N ILE A 89 1.29 1.17 29.33
CA ILE A 89 0.17 0.55 28.61
C ILE A 89 -0.53 1.57 27.71
N LYS A 90 -0.80 2.79 28.20
CA LYS A 90 -1.43 3.84 27.41
C LYS A 90 -0.57 4.28 26.22
N ALA A 91 0.76 4.37 26.40
CA ALA A 91 1.69 4.73 25.33
C ALA A 91 1.76 3.63 24.26
N LEU A 92 1.86 2.37 24.67
CA LEU A 92 1.83 1.22 23.76
C LEU A 92 0.52 1.16 22.95
N LYS A 93 -0.63 1.30 23.62
CA LYS A 93 -1.93 1.27 22.92
C LYS A 93 -2.06 2.35 21.85
N ARG A 94 -1.64 3.59 22.15
CA ARG A 94 -1.67 4.68 21.16
C ARG A 94 -0.80 4.34 19.95
N GLN A 95 0.42 3.87 20.20
CA GLN A 95 1.34 3.48 19.14
C GLN A 95 0.82 2.31 18.29
N ASP A 96 0.14 1.34 18.90
CA ASP A 96 -0.52 0.23 18.21
C ASP A 96 -1.65 0.74 17.30
N THR A 97 -2.49 1.66 17.80
CA THR A 97 -3.58 2.27 17.01
C THR A 97 -3.06 3.09 15.84
N ASP A 98 -2.05 3.95 16.06
CA ASP A 98 -1.49 4.79 15.00
C ASP A 98 -0.87 3.94 13.88
N ASN A 99 -0.13 2.89 14.24
CA ASN A 99 0.45 1.95 13.27
C ASN A 99 -0.61 1.16 12.51
N GLN A 100 -1.69 0.75 13.18
CA GLN A 100 -2.78 0.03 12.54
C GLN A 100 -3.44 0.89 11.46
N GLY A 101 -3.75 2.16 11.74
CA GLY A 101 -4.34 3.06 10.75
C GLY A 101 -3.41 3.34 9.56
N GLU A 102 -2.10 3.43 9.82
CA GLU A 102 -1.12 3.58 8.75
C GLU A 102 -1.08 2.33 7.86
N ILE A 103 -0.95 1.12 8.42
CA ILE A 103 -0.95 -0.14 7.66
C ILE A 103 -2.25 -0.34 6.88
N GLU A 104 -3.40 0.01 7.46
CA GLU A 104 -4.70 -0.05 6.78
C GLU A 104 -4.71 0.81 5.52
N SER A 105 -4.18 2.04 5.61
CA SER A 105 -4.11 2.95 4.45
C SER A 105 -3.28 2.37 3.30
N TYR A 106 -2.13 1.74 3.58
CA TYR A 106 -1.33 1.07 2.54
C TYR A 106 -1.99 -0.22 2.03
N SER A 107 -2.77 -0.90 2.88
CA SER A 107 -3.53 -2.09 2.48
C SER A 107 -4.62 -1.72 1.48
N GLU A 108 -5.27 -0.56 1.64
CA GLU A 108 -6.23 -0.03 0.67
C GLU A 108 -5.57 0.24 -0.68
N ILE A 109 -4.39 0.88 -0.70
CA ILE A 109 -3.61 1.07 -1.94
C ILE A 109 -3.32 -0.27 -2.63
N LYS A 110 -2.89 -1.28 -1.86
CA LYS A 110 -2.63 -2.61 -2.41
C LYS A 110 -3.89 -3.23 -3.03
N CYS A 111 -5.05 -3.07 -2.39
CA CYS A 111 -6.33 -3.51 -2.95
C CYS A 111 -6.64 -2.79 -4.27
N MET A 112 -6.47 -1.47 -4.34
CA MET A 112 -6.69 -0.71 -5.57
C MET A 112 -5.77 -1.16 -6.72
N ILE A 113 -4.51 -1.48 -6.42
CA ILE A 113 -3.59 -2.06 -7.39
C ILE A 113 -4.10 -3.42 -7.88
N ASP A 114 -4.49 -4.31 -6.96
CA ASP A 114 -5.00 -5.64 -7.29
C ASP A 114 -6.28 -5.54 -8.17
N ASP A 115 -7.17 -4.59 -7.88
CA ASP A 115 -8.39 -4.34 -8.65
C ASP A 115 -8.08 -3.81 -10.07
N LEU A 116 -7.15 -2.86 -10.20
CA LEU A 116 -6.73 -2.32 -11.50
C LEU A 116 -6.04 -3.36 -12.37
N MET A 117 -5.21 -4.23 -11.78
CA MET A 117 -4.62 -5.36 -12.49
C MET A 117 -5.72 -6.27 -13.06
N GLY A 118 -6.75 -6.59 -12.27
CA GLY A 118 -7.88 -7.38 -12.75
C GLY A 118 -8.67 -6.71 -13.88
N GLN A 119 -8.82 -5.37 -13.84
CA GLN A 119 -9.44 -4.62 -14.94
C GLN A 119 -8.60 -4.67 -16.22
N LEU A 120 -7.27 -4.50 -16.12
CA LEU A 120 -6.37 -4.62 -17.27
C LEU A 120 -6.45 -6.00 -17.91
N ASP A 121 -6.48 -7.07 -17.11
CA ASP A 121 -6.59 -8.44 -17.62
C ASP A 121 -7.89 -8.66 -18.40
N ASN A 122 -9.01 -8.14 -17.89
CA ASN A 122 -10.31 -8.21 -18.57
C ASN A 122 -10.31 -7.46 -19.91
N ILE A 123 -9.70 -6.27 -19.95
CA ILE A 123 -9.58 -5.48 -21.18
C ILE A 123 -8.71 -6.23 -22.21
N LYS A 124 -7.53 -6.73 -21.79
CA LYS A 124 -6.64 -7.51 -22.66
C LYS A 124 -7.31 -8.76 -23.23
N GLY A 125 -8.08 -9.47 -22.40
CA GLY A 125 -8.89 -10.61 -22.82
C GLY A 125 -9.86 -10.24 -23.94
N SER A 126 -10.67 -9.20 -23.70
CA SER A 126 -11.66 -8.69 -24.66
C SER A 126 -11.02 -8.27 -25.99
N MET A 127 -9.86 -7.61 -25.93
CA MET A 127 -9.13 -7.19 -27.13
C MET A 127 -8.55 -8.35 -27.92
N ASN A 128 -7.99 -9.36 -27.24
CA ASN A 128 -7.49 -10.55 -27.90
C ASN A 128 -8.60 -11.31 -28.62
N ASP A 129 -9.80 -11.38 -28.02
CA ASP A 129 -10.94 -12.03 -28.65
C ASP A 129 -11.44 -11.23 -29.87
N PHE A 130 -11.50 -9.90 -29.79
CA PHE A 130 -11.77 -9.04 -30.96
C PHE A 130 -10.77 -9.27 -32.11
N ILE A 131 -9.47 -9.36 -31.80
CA ILE A 131 -8.44 -9.63 -32.82
C ILE A 131 -8.64 -11.01 -33.46
N LYS A 132 -8.95 -12.05 -32.66
CA LYS A 132 -9.22 -13.40 -33.19
C LYS A 132 -10.44 -13.39 -34.11
N GLU A 133 -11.55 -12.78 -33.68
CA GLU A 133 -12.78 -12.68 -34.50
C GLU A 133 -12.53 -12.00 -35.85
N LYS A 134 -11.64 -10.99 -35.89
CA LYS A 134 -11.28 -10.29 -37.13
C LYS A 134 -10.32 -11.06 -38.04
N LEU A 135 -9.55 -12.02 -37.49
CA LEU A 135 -8.53 -12.76 -38.23
C LEU A 135 -8.99 -14.14 -38.71
N GLY A 136 -10.07 -14.70 -38.14
CA GLY A 136 -10.63 -16.01 -38.51
C GLY A 136 -10.12 -17.16 -37.65
#